data_AF-A0A5C1AYU2-F1
#
_entry.id   AF-A0A5C1AYU2-F1
#
_cell.length_a   1.000
_cell.length_b   1.000
_cell.length_c   1.000
_cell.angle_alpha   90.00
_cell.angle_beta   90.00
_cell.angle_gamma   90.00
#
_symmetry.space_group_name_H-M   'P 1'
#
loop_
_entity.id
_entity.type
_entity.pdbx_description
1 polymer ?
#
loop_
_entity_poly.entity_id
_entity_poly.type
_entity_poly.pdbx_seq_one_letter_code
_entity_poly.pdbx_strand_id
1 'polypeptide(L)' 'MKPPAAFPWNDVMAFGLGRLAWPPGQFWAATPREIAAALKAHRSAEAGVTDRAVLSALMAAYPDS' A
#
# COMPACT_ATOMS: atom_id res chain seq x y z
N MET A 1 18.59 -0.29 26.23
CA MET A 1 17.48 -0.71 25.34
C MET A 1 16.97 0.51 24.59
N LYS A 2 16.75 0.41 23.28
CA LYS A 2 16.09 1.47 22.50
C LYS A 2 14.59 1.45 22.86
N PRO A 3 13.95 2.58 23.16
CA PRO A 3 12.51 2.60 23.41
C PRO A 3 11.74 2.14 22.17
N PRO A 4 10.57 1.49 22.34
CA PRO A 4 9.73 1.12 21.22
C PRO A 4 9.33 2.39 20.44
N ALA A 5 9.27 2.27 19.12
CA ALA A 5 8.81 3.36 18.27
C ALA A 5 7.36 3.71 18.62
N ALA A 6 7.03 5.00 18.64
CA ALA A 6 5.66 5.45 18.82
C ALA A 6 4.77 4.98 17.64
N PHE A 7 3.48 4.79 17.92
CA PHE A 7 2.52 4.43 16.88
C PHE A 7 2.40 5.56 15.83
N PRO A 8 2.43 5.25 14.52
CA PRO A 8 2.47 6.25 13.46
C PRO A 8 1.07 6.82 13.15
N TRP A 9 0.54 7.65 14.05
CA TRP A 9 -0.80 8.23 13.93
C TRP A 9 -1.03 9.02 12.64
N ASN A 10 -0.03 9.80 12.21
CA ASN A 10 -0.15 10.65 11.02
C ASN A 10 -0.40 9.83 9.75
N ASP A 11 0.38 8.76 9.55
CA ASP A 11 0.27 7.91 8.37
C ASP A 11 -1.07 7.16 8.34
N VAL A 12 -1.50 6.67 9.51
CA VAL A 12 -2.76 5.93 9.65
C VAL A 12 -3.97 6.83 9.42
N MET A 13 -3.97 8.06 9.95
CA MET A 13 -5.04 9.02 9.70
C MET A 13 -5.07 9.51 8.26
N ALA A 14 -3.90 9.80 7.67
CA ALA A 14 -3.81 10.21 6.26
C ALA A 14 -4.35 9.12 5.33
N PHE A 15 -4.04 7.86 5.62
CA PHE A 15 -4.56 6.73 4.85
C PHE A 15 -6.06 6.49 5.08
N GLY A 16 -6.51 6.42 6.33
CA GLY A 16 -7.90 6.08 6.66
C GLY A 16 -8.89 7.19 6.30
N LEU A 17 -8.61 8.43 6.70
CA LEU A 17 -9.51 9.57 6.46
C LEU A 17 -9.30 10.20 5.08
N GLY A 18 -8.07 10.16 4.55
CA GLY A 18 -7.73 10.72 3.24
C GLY A 18 -7.87 9.71 2.11
N ARG A 19 -7.04 8.66 2.09
CA ARG A 19 -6.93 7.74 0.94
C ARG A 19 -8.14 6.82 0.76
N LEU A 20 -8.70 6.32 1.86
CA LEU A 20 -9.90 5.49 1.88
C LEU A 20 -11.20 6.30 1.99
N ALA A 21 -11.09 7.59 2.32
CA ALA A 21 -12.23 8.48 2.59
C ALA A 21 -13.24 7.88 3.57
N TRP A 22 -12.79 7.15 4.61
CA TRP A 22 -13.70 6.65 5.62
C TRP A 22 -14.33 7.79 6.41
N PRO A 23 -15.64 7.71 6.72
CA PRO A 23 -16.24 8.62 7.68
C PRO A 23 -15.47 8.58 9.00
N PRO A 24 -15.27 9.72 9.70
CA PRO A 24 -14.48 9.75 10.93
C PRO A 24 -14.96 8.75 11.98
N GLY A 25 -16.28 8.55 12.12
CA GLY A 25 -16.85 7.55 13.03
C GLY A 25 -16.44 6.12 12.69
N GLN A 26 -16.36 5.77 11.41
CA GLN A 26 -15.90 4.43 10.98
C GLN A 26 -14.41 4.24 11.25
N PHE A 27 -13.59 5.27 11.03
CA PHE A 27 -12.16 5.21 11.32
C PHE A 27 -11.89 5.00 12.81
N TRP A 28 -12.58 5.73 13.70
CA TRP A 28 -12.39 5.58 15.14
C TRP A 28 -12.98 4.30 15.72
N ALA A 29 -13.97 3.69 15.05
CA ALA A 29 -14.51 2.39 15.43
C ALA A 29 -13.66 1.19 14.94
N ALA A 30 -12.79 1.42 13.95
CA ALA A 30 -11.97 0.36 13.38
C ALA A 30 -10.86 -0.12 14.34
N THR A 31 -10.63 -1.41 14.33
CA THR A 31 -9.54 -2.03 15.10
C THR A 31 -8.20 -1.88 14.39
N PRO A 32 -7.06 -1.89 15.12
CA PRO A 32 -5.74 -1.90 14.51
C PRO A 32 -5.53 -3.03 13.49
N ARG A 33 -6.19 -4.18 13.69
CA ARG A 33 -6.14 -5.33 12.77
C ARG A 33 -6.84 -5.04 11.45
N GLU A 34 -7.98 -4.35 11.48
CA GLU A 34 -8.72 -3.93 10.28
C GLU A 34 -7.96 -2.84 9.52
N ILE A 35 -7.35 -1.89 10.23
CA ILE A 35 -6.49 -0.87 9.63
C ILE A 35 -5.28 -1.53 8.93
N ALA A 36 -4.64 -2.51 9.58
CA ALA A 36 -3.54 -3.26 8.98
C ALA A 36 -3.97 -4.03 7.72
N ALA A 37 -5.17 -4.62 7.73
CA ALA A 37 -5.73 -5.30 6.56
C ALA A 37 -5.99 -4.33 5.41
N ALA A 38 -6.56 -3.15 5.69
CA ALA A 38 -6.82 -2.13 4.70
C ALA A 38 -5.51 -1.57 4.08
N LEU A 39 -4.49 -1.33 4.92
CA LEU A 39 -3.15 -0.94 4.47
C LEU A 39 -2.53 -2.00 3.56
N LYS A 40 -2.66 -3.29 3.90
CA LYS A 40 -2.15 -4.39 3.10
C LYS A 40 -2.88 -4.51 1.76
N ALA A 41 -4.19 -4.29 1.72
CA ALA A 41 -4.97 -4.31 0.49
C ALA A 41 -4.60 -3.15 -0.46
N HIS A 42 -4.15 -2.02 0.08
CA HIS A 42 -3.78 -0.83 -0.69
C HIS A 42 -2.32 -0.75 -1.08
N ARG A 43 -1.44 -1.46 -0.39
CA ARG A 43 -0.15 -1.82 -0.97
C ARG A 43 -0.48 -2.73 -2.13
N SER A 44 -0.55 -2.16 -3.34
CA SER A 44 -0.47 -2.96 -4.56
C SER A 44 0.58 -4.01 -4.30
N ALA A 45 0.26 -5.27 -4.53
CA ALA A 45 1.24 -6.33 -4.45
C ALA A 45 2.44 -5.84 -5.27
N GLU A 46 3.57 -5.57 -4.63
CA GLU A 46 4.86 -5.43 -5.31
C GLU A 46 5.31 -6.79 -5.87
N ALA A 47 4.35 -7.56 -6.38
CA ALA A 47 4.51 -8.76 -7.14
C ALA A 47 4.15 -8.39 -8.58
N GLY A 48 5.11 -7.79 -9.28
CA GLY A 48 5.07 -7.77 -10.74
C GLY A 48 4.45 -6.54 -11.39
N VAL A 49 4.81 -5.32 -10.97
CA VAL A 49 4.87 -4.25 -11.97
C VAL A 49 6.04 -4.61 -12.86
N THR A 50 5.77 -5.17 -14.04
CA THR A 50 6.80 -5.37 -15.07
C THR A 50 7.42 -4.01 -15.34
N ASP A 51 8.68 -3.84 -14.95
CA ASP A 51 9.44 -2.65 -15.26
C ASP A 51 9.38 -2.44 -16.78
N ARG A 52 9.15 -1.20 -17.20
CA ARG A 52 9.16 -0.83 -18.62
C ARG A 52 10.46 -1.27 -19.29
N ALA A 53 11.57 -1.28 -18.56
CA ALA A 53 12.84 -1.82 -19.04
C ALA A 53 12.76 -3.33 -19.35
N VAL A 54 12.10 -4.12 -18.50
CA VAL A 54 11.92 -5.56 -18.68
C VAL A 54 11.00 -5.84 -19.87
N LEU A 55 9.92 -5.07 -20.02
CA LEU A 55 9.04 -5.18 -21.20
C LEU A 55 9.81 -4.87 -22.50
N SER A 56 10.57 -3.78 -22.54
CA SER A 56 11.40 -3.43 -23.70
C SER A 56 12.44 -4.50 -24.03
N ALA A 57 13.07 -5.11 -23.02
CA ALA A 57 14.03 -6.20 -23.21
C ALA A 57 13.35 -7.44 -23.80
N LEU A 58 12.13 -7.78 -23.35
CA LEU A 58 11.37 -8.90 -23.90
C LEU A 58 10.95 -8.65 -25.35
N MET A 59 10.49 -7.44 -25.68
CA MET A 59 10.15 -7.08 -27.07
C MET A 59 11.35 -7.16 -28.02
N ALA A 60 12.55 -6.80 -27.53
CA ALA A 60 13.78 -6.93 -28.30
C ALA A 60 14.23 -8.39 -28.45
N ALA A 61 14.01 -9.21 -27.43
CA ALA A 61 14.40 -10.62 -27.42
C ALA A 61 13.46 -11.52 -28.26
N TYR A 62 12.18 -11.16 -28.35
CA TYR A 62 11.16 -11.93 -29.06
C TYR A 62 10.34 -11.03 -30.02
N PRO A 63 10.90 -10.65 -31.18
CA PRO A 63 10.18 -9.88 -32.19
C PRO A 63 9.13 -10.73 -32.91
N ASP A 64 7.94 -10.16 -33.15
CA ASP A 64 6.77 -10.84 -33.76
C ASP A 64 6.89 -11.04 -35.29
N SER A 65 8.10 -11.26 -35.80
CA SER A 65 8.40 -11.51 -37.22
C SER A 65 8.29 -12.98 -37.61
#